data_AF-A0A3M1BZC0-F1
#
_entry.id   AF-A0A3M1BZC0-F1
#
_cell.length_a   1.000
_cell.length_b   1.000
_cell.length_c   1.000
_cell.angle_alpha   90.00
_cell.angle_beta   90.00
_cell.angle_gamma   90.00
#
_symmetry.space_group_name_H-M   'P 1'
#
loop_
_entity.id
_entity.type
_entity.pdbx_description
1 polymer ?
#
loop_
_entity_poly.entity_id
_entity_poly.type
_entity_poly.pdbx_seq_one_letter_code
_entity_poly.pdbx_strand_id
1 'polypeptide(L)'
;MPMEVLPGPAGYIPTPAAFEGVELPPPGKALLYGKIVDEETAMREAAKAMLTRRNPTIFPGPLVLWGWNAGAMEKAKAVLELSMEIPNCRIIPMPDYRPKYPKIDPEAEINPNHPNLTILHNKIEACIFVGVHCHYANLSLRMIRAGTNCFTIALCAEMGHEDAMVSLRDQHADEIRRFRDVLVKVR
;
A
#
# COMPACT_ATOMS: atom_id res chain seq x y z
N MET A 1 -24.52 6.22 4.92
CA MET A 1 -23.15 6.79 4.82
C MET A 1 -22.23 5.62 4.51
N PRO A 2 -21.31 5.74 3.55
CA PRO A 2 -20.36 4.67 3.23
C PRO A 2 -19.49 4.34 4.45
N MET A 3 -19.02 3.09 4.53
CA MET A 3 -18.13 2.61 5.59
C MET A 3 -16.83 3.45 5.66
N GLU A 4 -16.26 3.60 6.85
CA GLU A 4 -14.87 4.03 7.03
C GLU A 4 -13.90 2.85 7.01
N VAL A 5 -12.88 2.91 6.15
CA VAL A 5 -11.85 1.86 6.04
C VAL A 5 -10.77 2.12 7.08
N LEU A 6 -10.93 1.55 8.28
CA LEU A 6 -10.03 1.75 9.42
C LEU A 6 -9.06 0.58 9.62
N PRO A 7 -7.92 0.79 10.33
CA PRO A 7 -7.05 -0.28 10.78
C PRO A 7 -7.82 -1.37 11.52
N GLY A 8 -7.46 -2.63 11.26
CA GLY A 8 -8.08 -3.78 11.90
C GLY A 8 -7.53 -4.07 13.31
N PRO A 9 -7.78 -5.29 13.84
CA PRO A 9 -8.45 -6.40 13.16
C PRO A 9 -9.96 -6.17 13.01
N ALA A 10 -10.50 -6.34 11.81
CA ALA A 10 -11.92 -6.23 11.51
C ALA A 10 -12.68 -7.58 11.63
N GLY A 11 -11.99 -8.65 12.00
CA GLY A 11 -12.52 -10.02 12.08
C GLY A 11 -11.98 -10.93 10.98
N TYR A 12 -12.44 -12.18 10.94
CA TYR A 12 -11.81 -13.23 10.13
C TYR A 12 -11.95 -13.01 8.61
N ILE A 13 -13.12 -12.55 8.14
CA ILE A 13 -13.40 -12.25 6.72
C ILE A 13 -14.17 -10.92 6.68
N PRO A 14 -13.46 -9.77 6.66
CA PRO A 14 -14.13 -8.48 6.54
C PRO A 14 -14.79 -8.35 5.17
N THR A 15 -16.01 -7.80 5.15
CA THR A 15 -16.72 -7.47 3.92
C THR A 15 -15.86 -6.53 3.06
N PRO A 16 -15.74 -6.74 1.73
CA PRO A 16 -14.98 -5.84 0.87
C PRO A 16 -15.53 -4.42 0.95
N ALA A 17 -14.67 -3.40 1.02
CA ALA A 17 -15.12 -2.01 1.18
C ALA A 17 -16.08 -1.55 0.07
N ALA A 18 -15.89 -2.05 -1.16
CA ALA A 18 -16.79 -1.82 -2.29
C ALA A 18 -18.24 -2.25 -2.02
N PHE A 19 -18.44 -3.33 -1.25
CA PHE A 19 -19.76 -3.87 -0.93
C PHE A 19 -20.45 -3.07 0.19
N GLU A 20 -19.69 -2.19 0.85
CA GLU A 20 -20.15 -1.29 1.92
C GLU A 20 -20.19 0.17 1.45
N GLY A 21 -20.22 0.37 0.13
CA GLY A 21 -20.45 1.66 -0.52
C GLY A 21 -19.22 2.52 -0.74
N VAL A 22 -18.00 1.99 -0.55
CA VAL A 22 -16.76 2.70 -0.92
C VAL A 22 -16.57 2.62 -2.43
N GLU A 23 -16.54 3.77 -3.10
CA GLU A 23 -16.30 3.88 -4.53
C GLU A 23 -14.82 4.21 -4.81
N LEU A 24 -14.32 3.80 -5.97
CA LEU A 24 -12.99 4.18 -6.43
C LEU A 24 -12.93 5.70 -6.72
N PRO A 25 -11.80 6.36 -6.45
CA PRO A 25 -11.69 7.80 -6.64
C PRO A 25 -11.70 8.15 -8.14
N PRO A 26 -12.38 9.24 -8.56
CA PRO A 26 -12.26 9.74 -9.92
C PRO A 26 -10.85 10.32 -10.18
N PRO A 27 -10.43 10.51 -11.45
CA PRO A 27 -9.14 11.12 -11.78
C PRO A 27 -8.90 12.45 -11.06
N GLY A 28 -7.68 12.64 -10.55
CA GLY A 28 -7.30 13.83 -9.76
C GLY A 28 -7.77 13.81 -8.29
N LYS A 29 -8.43 12.74 -7.84
CA LYS A 29 -8.80 12.52 -6.44
C LYS A 29 -8.15 11.25 -5.88
N ALA A 30 -8.25 11.08 -4.57
CA ALA A 30 -7.74 9.93 -3.83
C ALA A 30 -8.77 9.42 -2.83
N LEU A 31 -8.50 8.26 -2.22
CA LEU A 31 -9.25 7.79 -1.07
C LEU A 31 -8.45 8.00 0.21
N LEU A 32 -9.16 8.46 1.24
CA LEU A 32 -8.70 8.49 2.62
C LEU A 32 -9.79 7.91 3.52
N TYR A 33 -9.51 6.78 4.16
CA TYR A 33 -10.43 6.00 4.97
C TYR A 33 -11.76 5.68 4.25
N GLY A 34 -11.71 5.41 2.94
CA GLY A 34 -12.88 5.16 2.10
C GLY A 34 -13.63 6.41 1.63
N LYS A 35 -13.18 7.62 1.98
CA LYS A 35 -13.76 8.89 1.51
C LYS A 35 -12.94 9.48 0.37
N ILE A 36 -13.62 10.01 -0.64
CA ILE A 36 -12.97 10.73 -1.75
C ILE A 36 -12.46 12.08 -1.24
N VAL A 37 -11.16 12.32 -1.38
CA VAL A 37 -10.47 13.55 -0.97
C VAL A 37 -9.53 14.04 -2.07
N ASP A 38 -8.95 15.23 -1.87
CA ASP A 38 -7.84 15.69 -2.70
C ASP A 38 -6.60 14.82 -2.51
N GLU A 39 -5.87 14.61 -3.60
CA GLU A 39 -4.67 13.77 -3.63
C GLU A 39 -3.62 14.21 -2.62
N GLU A 40 -3.35 15.52 -2.52
CA GLU A 40 -2.38 16.05 -1.55
C GLU A 40 -2.79 15.77 -0.10
N THR A 41 -4.09 15.82 0.22
CA THR A 41 -4.60 15.50 1.56
C THR A 41 -4.32 14.04 1.91
N ALA A 42 -4.59 13.12 0.97
CA ALA A 42 -4.29 11.71 1.13
C ALA A 42 -2.78 11.45 1.25
N MET A 43 -1.95 12.09 0.41
CA MET A 43 -0.50 12.01 0.47
C MET A 43 0.05 12.48 1.82
N ARG A 44 -0.45 13.60 2.36
CA ARG A 44 0.00 14.11 3.68
C ARG A 44 -0.31 13.12 4.81
N GLU A 45 -1.46 12.47 4.78
CA GLU A 45 -1.80 11.47 5.78
C GLU A 45 -0.95 10.20 5.65
N ALA A 46 -0.72 9.74 4.41
CA ALA A 46 0.20 8.65 4.14
C ALA A 46 1.63 8.97 4.59
N ALA A 47 2.12 10.20 4.34
CA ALA A 47 3.43 10.64 4.79
C ALA A 47 3.55 10.61 6.32
N LYS A 48 2.58 11.18 7.05
CA LYS A 48 2.55 11.11 8.52
C LYS A 48 2.59 9.67 9.02
N ALA A 49 1.82 8.79 8.40
CA ALA A 49 1.81 7.37 8.75
C ALA A 49 3.21 6.74 8.63
N MET A 50 3.87 6.95 7.49
CA MET A 50 5.19 6.37 7.21
C MET A 50 6.31 7.00 8.06
N LEU A 51 6.18 8.27 8.45
CA LEU A 51 7.17 8.97 9.27
C LEU A 51 7.06 8.64 10.77
N THR A 52 5.87 8.29 11.27
CA THR A 52 5.61 8.21 12.72
C THR A 52 5.34 6.80 13.24
N ARG A 53 4.84 5.88 12.40
CA ARG A 53 4.52 4.51 12.82
C ARG A 53 5.75 3.60 12.78
N ARG A 54 5.76 2.54 13.59
CA ARG A 54 6.92 1.64 13.69
C ARG A 54 7.07 0.75 12.46
N ASN A 55 8.31 0.42 12.14
CA ASN A 55 8.70 -0.48 11.05
C ASN A 55 8.00 -0.15 9.71
N PRO A 56 8.06 1.11 9.23
CA PRO A 56 7.45 1.48 7.96
C PRO A 56 8.06 0.65 6.83
N THR A 57 7.20 0.02 6.02
CA THR A 57 7.65 -0.95 5.01
C THR A 57 7.02 -0.69 3.65
N ILE A 58 7.81 -0.76 2.58
CA ILE A 58 7.30 -0.73 1.20
C ILE A 58 7.31 -2.14 0.64
N PHE A 59 6.18 -2.54 0.07
CA PHE A 59 5.97 -3.81 -0.63
C PHE A 59 5.89 -3.58 -2.14
N PRO A 60 7.04 -3.55 -2.85
CA PRO A 60 7.05 -3.50 -4.30
C PRO A 60 6.58 -4.83 -4.88
N GLY A 61 5.64 -4.76 -5.81
CA GLY A 61 5.12 -5.91 -6.54
C GLY A 61 5.84 -6.17 -7.88
N PRO A 62 5.42 -7.22 -8.60
CA PRO A 62 6.01 -7.66 -9.86
C PRO A 62 6.07 -6.59 -10.95
N LEU A 63 5.14 -5.62 -10.96
CA LEU A 63 5.12 -4.56 -11.97
C LEU A 63 6.24 -3.53 -11.77
N VAL A 64 6.90 -3.54 -10.62
CA VAL A 64 8.07 -2.70 -10.29
C VAL A 64 9.34 -3.55 -10.22
N LEU A 65 9.27 -4.73 -9.58
CA LEU A 65 10.44 -5.56 -9.28
C LEU A 65 11.20 -6.05 -10.51
N TRP A 66 10.49 -6.44 -11.57
CA TRP A 66 11.11 -7.20 -12.66
C TRP A 66 11.69 -6.33 -13.79
N GLY A 67 11.58 -5.00 -13.71
CA GLY A 67 12.25 -4.09 -14.66
C GLY A 67 11.94 -4.37 -16.13
N TRP A 68 10.77 -4.93 -16.44
CA TRP A 68 10.43 -5.47 -17.76
C TRP A 68 10.33 -4.42 -18.87
N ASN A 69 10.28 -3.13 -18.51
CA ASN A 69 10.37 -2.00 -19.43
C ASN A 69 10.98 -0.76 -18.74
N ALA A 70 11.21 0.29 -19.52
CA ALA A 70 11.76 1.56 -19.02
C ALA A 70 10.88 2.22 -17.93
N GLY A 71 9.55 2.18 -18.08
CA GLY A 71 8.62 2.75 -17.10
C GLY A 71 8.67 2.04 -15.74
N ALA A 72 8.81 0.70 -15.74
CA ALA A 72 8.98 -0.10 -14.54
C ALA A 72 10.30 0.19 -13.83
N MET A 73 11.39 0.36 -14.60
CA MET A 73 12.69 0.76 -14.06
C MET A 73 12.64 2.17 -13.45
N GLU A 74 12.02 3.14 -14.10
CA GLU A 74 11.84 4.49 -13.55
C GLU A 74 10.96 4.49 -12.30
N LYS A 75 9.90 3.68 -12.29
CA LYS A 75 9.06 3.50 -11.10
C LYS A 75 9.86 2.88 -9.94
N ALA A 76 10.71 1.89 -10.21
CA ALA A 76 11.58 1.30 -9.20
C ALA A 76 12.56 2.32 -8.60
N LYS A 77 13.16 3.17 -9.43
CA LYS A 77 14.01 4.28 -8.96
C LYS A 77 13.24 5.25 -8.07
N ALA A 78 12.04 5.67 -8.50
CA ALA A 78 11.20 6.56 -7.71
C ALA A 78 10.80 5.95 -6.35
N VAL A 79 10.54 4.64 -6.30
CA VAL A 79 10.27 3.93 -5.03
C VAL A 79 11.49 3.90 -4.11
N LEU A 80 12.70 3.70 -4.66
CA LEU A 80 13.94 3.79 -3.88
C LEU A 80 14.20 5.22 -3.38
N GLU A 81 13.97 6.22 -4.22
CA GLU A 81 14.06 7.64 -3.82
C GLU A 81 13.08 7.96 -2.68
N LEU A 82 11.84 7.44 -2.73
CA LEU A 82 10.85 7.59 -1.66
C LEU A 82 11.28 6.88 -0.37
N SER A 83 11.83 5.66 -0.46
CA SER A 83 12.22 4.88 0.71
C SER A 83 13.37 5.53 1.49
N MET A 84 14.28 6.21 0.80
CA MET A 84 15.40 6.94 1.40
C MET A 84 14.96 8.09 2.32
N GLU A 85 13.78 8.67 2.06
CA GLU A 85 13.23 9.76 2.87
C GLU A 85 12.43 9.28 4.09
N ILE A 86 12.10 7.99 4.16
CA ILE A 86 11.36 7.37 5.26
C ILE A 86 12.36 6.79 6.29
N PRO A 87 12.38 7.28 7.54
CA PRO A 87 13.28 6.76 8.56
C PRO A 87 13.09 5.26 8.81
N ASN A 88 14.19 4.49 8.79
CA ASN A 88 14.19 3.04 9.01
C ASN A 88 13.24 2.26 8.06
N CYS A 89 13.00 2.79 6.86
CA CYS A 89 12.13 2.14 5.88
C CYS A 89 12.69 0.78 5.47
N ARG A 90 11.87 -0.25 5.58
CA ARG A 90 12.17 -1.57 5.02
C ARG A 90 11.57 -1.68 3.62
N ILE A 91 12.19 -2.50 2.79
CA ILE A 91 11.61 -2.93 1.52
C ILE A 91 11.53 -4.45 1.58
N ILE A 92 10.31 -4.99 1.50
CA ILE A 92 10.07 -6.43 1.46
C ILE A 92 9.32 -6.71 0.16
N PRO A 93 9.88 -7.45 -0.80
CA PRO A 93 9.24 -7.65 -2.09
C PRO A 93 7.98 -8.53 -2.01
N MET A 94 7.06 -8.31 -2.94
CA MET A 94 6.03 -9.26 -3.35
C MET A 94 6.41 -9.83 -4.73
N PRO A 95 7.32 -10.82 -4.81
CA PRO A 95 7.92 -11.23 -6.09
C PRO A 95 6.95 -11.96 -7.01
N ASP A 96 6.03 -12.75 -6.46
CA ASP A 96 5.01 -13.48 -7.19
C ASP A 96 3.76 -13.71 -6.34
N TYR A 97 2.68 -14.14 -6.98
CA TYR A 97 1.36 -14.26 -6.35
C TYR A 97 0.94 -15.70 -6.02
N ARG A 98 1.78 -16.69 -6.36
CA ARG A 98 1.42 -18.09 -6.14
C ARG A 98 1.28 -18.33 -4.64
N PRO A 99 0.32 -19.16 -4.19
CA PRO A 99 0.24 -19.53 -2.79
C PRO A 99 1.54 -20.21 -2.34
N LYS A 100 2.17 -19.68 -1.29
CA LYS A 100 3.43 -20.22 -0.74
C LYS A 100 3.26 -20.87 0.63
N TYR A 101 2.06 -20.84 1.21
CA TYR A 101 1.80 -21.45 2.51
C TYR A 101 2.09 -22.97 2.51
N PRO A 102 2.72 -23.53 3.56
CA PRO A 102 3.22 -22.88 4.78
C PRO A 102 4.67 -22.38 4.71
N LYS A 103 5.27 -22.33 3.51
CA LYS A 103 6.71 -22.15 3.28
C LYS A 103 7.15 -20.70 3.02
N ILE A 104 6.34 -19.71 3.38
CA ILE A 104 6.72 -18.31 3.21
C ILE A 104 7.82 -17.93 4.22
N ASP A 105 8.86 -17.25 3.76
CA ASP A 105 9.80 -16.56 4.64
C ASP A 105 9.31 -15.12 4.87
N PRO A 106 8.73 -14.82 6.06
CA PRO A 106 8.15 -13.51 6.34
C PRO A 106 9.20 -12.40 6.43
N GLU A 107 10.50 -12.69 6.56
CA GLU A 107 11.53 -11.65 6.57
C GLU A 107 11.95 -11.23 5.16
N ALA A 108 11.85 -12.17 4.21
CA ALA A 108 12.32 -11.99 2.83
C ALA A 108 11.21 -11.58 1.86
N GLU A 109 9.96 -11.96 2.09
CA GLU A 109 8.87 -11.66 1.15
C GLU A 109 7.49 -11.52 1.82
N ILE A 110 6.58 -10.85 1.10
CA ILE A 110 5.15 -10.84 1.41
C ILE A 110 4.36 -11.59 0.32
N ASN A 111 3.34 -12.35 0.72
CA ASN A 111 2.46 -13.07 -0.19
C ASN A 111 1.03 -12.54 -0.07
N PRO A 112 0.30 -12.33 -1.18
CA PRO A 112 -1.03 -11.73 -1.12
C PRO A 112 -2.09 -12.59 -0.42
N ASN A 113 -1.87 -13.90 -0.31
CA ASN A 113 -2.83 -14.82 0.32
C ASN A 113 -2.70 -14.85 1.85
N HIS A 114 -1.50 -14.57 2.37
CA HIS A 114 -1.24 -14.52 3.82
C HIS A 114 -0.30 -13.35 4.19
N PRO A 115 -0.64 -12.11 3.80
CA PRO A 115 0.21 -10.94 4.05
C PRO A 115 0.35 -10.65 5.54
N ASN A 116 -0.65 -11.04 6.33
CA ASN A 116 -0.66 -10.92 7.78
C ASN A 116 0.53 -11.61 8.44
N LEU A 117 1.06 -12.71 7.87
CA LEU A 117 2.23 -13.40 8.44
C LEU A 117 3.46 -12.49 8.43
N THR A 118 3.75 -11.86 7.30
CA THR A 118 4.85 -10.90 7.14
C THR A 118 4.64 -9.66 8.02
N ILE A 119 3.43 -9.11 8.04
CA ILE A 119 3.08 -7.92 8.86
C ILE A 119 3.29 -8.20 10.35
N LEU A 120 2.74 -9.31 10.86
CA LEU A 120 2.80 -9.64 12.29
C LEU A 120 4.22 -10.03 12.73
N HIS A 121 4.93 -10.83 11.93
CA HIS A 121 6.30 -11.24 12.22
C HIS A 121 7.23 -10.03 12.36
N ASN A 122 7.15 -9.09 11.42
CA ASN A 122 8.00 -7.90 11.39
C ASN A 122 7.44 -6.73 12.22
N LYS A 123 6.27 -6.88 12.85
CA LYS A 123 5.57 -5.83 13.62
C LYS A 123 5.43 -4.53 12.82
N ILE A 124 4.97 -4.65 11.58
CA ILE A 124 4.81 -3.52 10.64
C ILE A 124 3.53 -2.76 10.99
N GLU A 125 3.64 -1.47 11.28
CA GLU A 125 2.48 -0.63 11.63
C GLU A 125 2.03 0.28 10.50
N ALA A 126 2.87 0.51 9.49
CA ALA A 126 2.51 1.24 8.27
C ALA A 126 3.19 0.60 7.06
N CYS A 127 2.44 0.48 5.97
CA CYS A 127 3.02 -0.03 4.73
C CYS A 127 2.46 0.59 3.45
N ILE A 128 3.30 0.59 2.42
CA ILE A 128 2.95 0.99 1.06
C ILE A 128 2.94 -0.24 0.15
N PHE A 129 1.87 -0.44 -0.60
CA PHE A 129 1.83 -1.34 -1.76
C PHE A 129 2.06 -0.54 -3.03
N VAL A 130 3.00 -0.97 -3.88
CA VAL A 130 3.30 -0.30 -5.15
C VAL A 130 3.66 -1.32 -6.22
N GLY A 131 3.08 -1.22 -7.42
CA GLY A 131 3.39 -2.17 -8.50
C GLY A 131 2.78 -3.57 -8.33
N VAL A 132 1.66 -3.67 -7.62
CA VAL A 132 0.90 -4.91 -7.41
C VAL A 132 -0.36 -4.87 -8.29
N HIS A 133 -0.73 -5.98 -8.93
CA HIS A 133 -1.97 -6.03 -9.73
C HIS A 133 -3.19 -5.87 -8.81
N CYS A 134 -4.21 -5.15 -9.29
CA CYS A 134 -5.24 -4.63 -8.41
C CYS A 134 -6.00 -5.66 -7.60
N HIS A 135 -6.32 -6.81 -8.20
CA HIS A 135 -7.02 -7.90 -7.51
C HIS A 135 -6.17 -8.52 -6.38
N TYR A 136 -4.85 -8.64 -6.56
CA TYR A 136 -3.94 -9.13 -5.52
C TYR A 136 -3.68 -8.07 -4.44
N ALA A 137 -3.67 -6.78 -4.80
CA ALA A 137 -3.60 -5.70 -3.84
C ALA A 137 -4.84 -5.72 -2.93
N ASN A 138 -6.06 -5.69 -3.48
CA ASN A 138 -7.30 -5.73 -2.69
C ASN A 138 -7.45 -7.03 -1.87
N LEU A 139 -6.99 -8.18 -2.40
CA LEU A 139 -6.89 -9.40 -1.58
C LEU A 139 -5.97 -9.18 -0.37
N SER A 140 -4.76 -8.65 -0.60
CA SER A 140 -3.79 -8.44 0.46
C SER A 140 -4.31 -7.45 1.52
N LEU A 141 -4.84 -6.32 1.08
CA LEU A 141 -5.37 -5.26 1.93
C LEU A 141 -6.49 -5.76 2.84
N ARG A 142 -7.42 -6.56 2.29
CA ARG A 142 -8.49 -7.20 3.09
C ARG A 142 -7.92 -8.16 4.13
N MET A 143 -6.96 -8.99 3.76
CA MET A 143 -6.33 -9.93 4.70
C MET A 143 -5.54 -9.22 5.80
N ILE A 144 -4.89 -8.10 5.48
CA ILE A 144 -4.22 -7.24 6.47
C ILE A 144 -5.24 -6.63 7.43
N ARG A 145 -6.34 -6.07 6.90
CA ARG A 145 -7.43 -5.50 7.71
C ARG A 145 -8.14 -6.56 8.56
N ALA A 146 -8.23 -7.80 8.10
CA ALA A 146 -8.81 -8.91 8.84
C ALA A 146 -8.03 -9.21 10.13
N GLY A 147 -6.71 -9.39 9.99
CA GLY A 147 -5.87 -9.98 11.04
C GLY A 147 -4.90 -9.04 11.74
N THR A 148 -4.79 -7.77 11.32
CA THR A 148 -3.75 -6.85 11.81
C THR A 148 -4.28 -5.42 11.96
N ASN A 149 -3.52 -4.58 12.66
CA ASN A 149 -3.76 -3.15 12.80
C ASN A 149 -2.82 -2.29 11.91
N CYS A 150 -2.20 -2.88 10.89
CA CYS A 150 -1.29 -2.16 10.01
C CYS A 150 -2.05 -1.12 9.18
N PHE A 151 -1.51 0.11 9.15
CA PHE A 151 -2.01 1.17 8.29
C PHE A 151 -1.55 0.93 6.85
N THR A 152 -2.48 0.81 5.92
CA THR A 152 -2.18 0.45 4.53
C THR A 152 -2.35 1.63 3.58
N ILE A 153 -1.34 1.82 2.73
CA ILE A 153 -1.30 2.80 1.66
C ILE A 153 -1.13 2.03 0.35
N ALA A 154 -1.90 2.37 -0.68
CA ALA A 154 -1.77 1.76 -1.99
C ALA A 154 -1.49 2.82 -3.06
N LEU A 155 -0.36 2.65 -3.75
CA LEU A 155 0.06 3.46 -4.90
C LEU A 155 -0.29 2.67 -6.17
N CYS A 156 -1.50 2.87 -6.67
CA CYS A 156 -2.00 2.18 -7.85
C CYS A 156 -1.62 2.95 -9.11
N ALA A 157 -1.19 2.25 -10.16
CA ALA A 157 -0.95 2.86 -11.47
C ALA A 157 -2.25 3.17 -12.25
N GLU A 158 -3.39 2.66 -11.77
CA GLU A 158 -4.67 2.67 -12.47
C GLU A 158 -5.73 3.33 -11.58
N MET A 159 -6.73 2.59 -11.10
CA MET A 159 -7.96 3.14 -10.51
C MET A 159 -7.92 3.37 -8.99
N GLY A 160 -6.91 2.86 -8.28
CA GLY A 160 -6.89 2.84 -6.81
C GLY A 160 -7.40 1.53 -6.20
N HIS A 161 -7.50 1.51 -4.87
CA HIS A 161 -7.84 0.36 -4.02
C HIS A 161 -8.76 0.78 -2.88
N GLU A 162 -10.01 0.34 -2.94
CA GLU A 162 -11.07 0.64 -1.97
C GLU A 162 -10.78 0.07 -0.57
N ASP A 163 -10.00 -1.02 -0.47
CA ASP A 163 -9.70 -1.67 0.80
C ASP A 163 -8.49 -1.06 1.54
N ALA A 164 -7.81 -0.06 0.94
CA ALA A 164 -6.70 0.64 1.58
C ALA A 164 -7.19 1.83 2.43
N MET A 165 -6.49 2.12 3.53
CA MET A 165 -6.77 3.34 4.31
C MET A 165 -6.39 4.60 3.52
N VAL A 166 -5.33 4.53 2.72
CA VAL A 166 -5.01 5.54 1.72
C VAL A 166 -4.86 4.87 0.36
N SER A 167 -5.59 5.34 -0.64
CA SER A 167 -5.43 4.87 -2.02
C SER A 167 -5.23 6.04 -2.96
N LEU A 168 -4.08 6.01 -3.63
CA LEU A 168 -3.69 6.95 -4.67
C LEU A 168 -3.76 6.23 -6.03
N ARG A 169 -4.45 6.86 -6.99
CA ARG A 169 -4.64 6.36 -8.35
C ARG A 169 -3.66 7.01 -9.32
N ASP A 170 -3.50 6.45 -10.52
CA ASP A 170 -2.62 6.97 -11.58
C ASP A 170 -1.16 7.27 -11.11
N GLN A 171 -0.64 6.47 -10.17
CA GLN A 171 0.68 6.68 -9.57
C GLN A 171 1.80 6.07 -10.43
N HIS A 172 2.39 6.91 -11.28
CA HIS A 172 3.62 6.60 -12.03
C HIS A 172 4.85 7.17 -11.31
N ALA A 173 6.01 7.18 -11.98
CA ALA A 173 7.26 7.56 -11.34
C ALA A 173 7.24 9.01 -10.83
N ASP A 174 6.63 9.92 -11.58
CA ASP A 174 6.60 11.35 -11.23
C ASP A 174 5.65 11.63 -10.07
N GLU A 175 4.54 10.92 -9.97
CA GLU A 175 3.60 11.02 -8.85
C GLU A 175 4.21 10.44 -7.56
N ILE A 176 4.98 9.35 -7.67
CA ILE A 176 5.74 8.80 -6.53
C ILE A 176 6.79 9.82 -6.05
N ARG A 177 7.47 10.50 -6.97
CA ARG A 177 8.40 11.59 -6.65
C ARG A 177 7.70 12.78 -6.01
N ARG A 178 6.52 13.16 -6.50
CA ARG A 178 5.67 14.16 -5.86
C ARG A 178 5.28 13.76 -4.45
N PHE A 179 4.92 12.49 -4.22
CA PHE A 179 4.62 11.98 -2.89
C PHE A 179 5.84 12.07 -1.95
N ARG A 180 7.04 11.70 -2.43
CA ARG A 180 8.29 11.93 -1.69
C ARG A 180 8.47 13.40 -1.33
N ASP A 181 8.23 14.32 -2.25
CA ASP A 181 8.37 15.76 -1.98
C ASP A 181 7.35 16.25 -0.93
N VAL A 182 6.13 15.70 -0.92
CA VAL A 182 5.14 15.95 0.15
C VAL A 182 5.64 15.39 1.47
N LEU A 183 6.23 14.19 1.48
CA LEU A 183 6.77 13.55 2.67
C LEU A 183 7.88 14.40 3.30
N VAL A 184 8.82 14.92 2.50
CA VAL A 184 9.87 15.82 2.95
C VAL A 184 9.31 17.12 3.55
N LYS A 185 8.22 17.66 3.00
CA LYS A 185 7.56 18.87 3.54
C LYS A 185 6.83 18.66 4.87
N VAL A 186 6.42 17.43 5.17
CA VAL A 186 5.65 17.09 6.38
C VAL A 186 6.55 16.58 7.51
N ARG A 187 7.80 16.24 7.19
CA ARG A 187 8.84 15.88 8.14
C ARG A 187 9.22 17.05 9.04
#